data_AF-A0AAE0QSP8-F1
#
_entry.id   AF-A0AAE0QSP8-F1
#
_cell.length_a   1.000
_cell.length_b   1.000
_cell.length_c   1.000
_cell.angle_alpha   90.00
_cell.angle_beta   90.00
_cell.angle_gamma   90.00
#
_symmetry.space_group_name_H-M   'P 1'
#
loop_
_entity.id
_entity.type
_entity.pdbx_description
1 polymer ?
#
loop_
_entity_poly.entity_id
_entity_poly.type
_entity_poly.pdbx_seq_one_letter_code
_entity_poly.pdbx_strand_id
1 'polypeptide(L)'
;MDRTEENRQEYKELQRRVKREVSKAKQKAYDELYTRLDTREGEKNLDRLTKQRDRDGKDVQQVRVIKDLDGRVLTSEESVQRRWKEYFEELMNEENEREKRVEGVNSVEQKVDKIRKDEVRKALKRMKSGKAVGPDDILVEVWKCLGEAAEEFLTSLFNRVLESEKMPEE
;
A
#
# COMPACT_ATOMS: atom_id res chain seq x y z
N MET A 1 43.90 3.91 -38.85
CA MET A 1 43.43 5.17 -38.25
C MET A 1 44.36 5.46 -37.09
N ASP A 2 45.41 6.23 -37.36
CA ASP A 2 46.53 6.43 -36.45
C ASP A 2 46.10 7.28 -35.24
N ARG A 3 46.41 6.83 -34.01
CA ARG A 3 46.04 7.54 -32.77
C ARG A 3 47.19 8.48 -32.38
N THR A 4 47.39 9.53 -33.15
CA THR A 4 48.36 10.60 -32.84
C THR A 4 47.80 11.57 -31.78
N GLU A 5 48.68 12.19 -30.99
CA GLU A 5 48.31 13.17 -29.95
C GLU A 5 47.56 14.38 -30.52
N GLU A 6 47.79 14.71 -31.80
CA GLU A 6 47.07 15.72 -32.57
C GLU A 6 45.57 15.38 -32.70
N ASN A 7 45.22 14.14 -33.06
CA ASN A 7 43.81 13.69 -33.13
C ASN A 7 43.11 13.79 -31.76
N ARG A 8 43.86 13.59 -30.67
CA ARG A 8 43.34 13.73 -29.30
C ARG A 8 43.13 15.20 -28.91
N GLN A 9 44.00 16.10 -29.36
CA GLN A 9 43.85 17.53 -29.17
C GLN A 9 42.67 18.09 -29.97
N GLU A 10 42.55 17.73 -31.25
CA GLU A 10 41.41 18.11 -32.08
C GLU A 10 40.07 17.64 -31.49
N TYR A 11 40.02 16.40 -31.01
CA TYR A 11 38.83 15.88 -30.34
C TYR A 11 38.46 16.69 -29.09
N LYS A 12 39.45 17.06 -28.25
CA LYS A 12 39.21 17.90 -27.05
C LYS A 12 38.71 19.29 -27.44
N GLU A 13 39.22 19.87 -28.51
CA GLU A 13 38.76 21.18 -29.00
C GLU A 13 37.34 21.14 -29.53
N LEU A 14 37.01 20.13 -30.34
CA LEU A 14 35.64 19.89 -30.81
C LEU A 14 34.69 19.67 -29.63
N GLN A 15 35.09 18.87 -28.64
CA GLN A 15 34.28 18.64 -27.45
C GLN A 15 34.05 19.94 -26.64
N ARG A 16 35.06 20.82 -26.54
CA ARG A 16 34.91 22.14 -25.92
C ARG A 16 33.93 23.01 -26.71
N ARG A 17 34.02 23.02 -28.05
CA ARG A 17 33.09 23.78 -28.91
C ARG A 17 31.65 23.28 -28.74
N VAL A 18 31.44 21.98 -28.78
CA VAL A 18 30.12 21.37 -28.54
C VAL A 18 29.58 21.74 -27.17
N LYS A 19 30.38 21.62 -26.11
CA LYS A 19 29.95 22.02 -24.75
C LYS A 19 29.56 23.48 -24.66
N ARG A 20 30.28 24.39 -25.34
CA ARG A 20 29.93 25.81 -25.39
C ARG A 20 28.59 26.04 -26.10
N GLU A 21 28.36 25.40 -27.24
CA GLU A 21 27.10 25.54 -27.97
C GLU A 21 25.92 24.96 -27.19
N VAL A 22 26.10 23.81 -26.54
CA VAL A 22 25.08 23.25 -25.62
C VAL A 22 24.82 24.21 -24.45
N SER A 23 25.85 24.82 -23.88
CA SER A 23 25.70 25.81 -22.81
C SER A 23 24.91 27.04 -23.28
N LYS A 24 25.20 27.56 -24.47
CA LYS A 24 24.46 28.69 -25.06
C LYS A 24 23.00 28.33 -25.35
N ALA A 25 22.75 27.15 -25.91
CA ALA A 25 21.39 26.68 -26.19
C ALA A 25 20.58 26.52 -24.90
N LYS A 26 21.19 25.99 -23.84
CA LYS A 26 20.58 25.91 -22.50
C LYS A 26 20.26 27.29 -21.94
N GLN A 27 21.23 28.22 -21.99
CA GLN A 27 21.02 29.58 -21.51
C GLN A 27 19.85 30.24 -22.24
N LYS A 28 19.83 30.16 -23.57
CA LYS A 28 18.74 30.70 -24.39
C LYS A 28 17.38 30.10 -24.01
N ALA A 29 17.30 28.80 -23.78
CA ALA A 29 16.07 28.14 -23.33
C ALA A 29 15.61 28.62 -21.94
N TYR A 30 16.54 28.87 -21.02
CA TYR A 30 16.22 29.46 -19.72
C TYR A 30 15.73 30.90 -19.85
N ASP A 31 16.42 31.72 -20.66
CA ASP A 31 16.03 33.11 -20.87
C ASP A 31 14.61 33.20 -21.46
N GLU A 32 14.30 32.38 -22.48
CA GLU A 32 12.94 32.28 -23.07
C GLU A 32 11.89 31.85 -22.03
N LEU A 33 12.24 30.89 -21.15
CA LEU A 33 11.36 30.47 -20.06
C LEU A 33 11.08 31.62 -19.08
N TYR A 34 12.11 32.34 -18.66
CA TYR A 34 11.97 33.48 -17.74
C TYR A 34 11.19 34.62 -18.37
N THR A 35 11.44 34.97 -19.64
CA THR A 35 10.64 35.96 -20.37
C THR A 35 9.16 35.58 -20.40
N ARG A 36 8.85 34.29 -20.62
CA ARG A 36 7.46 33.82 -20.58
C ARG A 36 6.85 33.94 -19.18
N LEU A 37 7.60 33.62 -18.13
CA LEU A 37 7.14 33.72 -16.74
C LEU A 37 6.93 35.17 -16.28
N ASP A 38 7.69 36.12 -16.82
CA ASP A 38 7.55 37.56 -16.54
C ASP A 38 6.29 38.19 -17.18
N THR A 39 5.58 37.41 -18.00
CA THR A 39 4.25 37.80 -18.50
C THR A 39 3.16 37.42 -17.49
N ARG A 40 2.08 38.21 -17.46
CA ARG A 40 0.90 37.93 -16.63
C ARG A 40 0.26 36.56 -16.94
N GLU A 41 0.42 36.05 -18.15
CA GLU A 41 -0.04 34.71 -18.53
C GLU A 41 0.88 33.60 -17.98
N GLY A 42 2.19 33.82 -17.99
CA GLY A 42 3.18 32.90 -17.39
C GLY A 42 2.99 32.76 -15.89
N GLU A 43 2.83 33.89 -15.18
CA GLU A 43 2.55 33.91 -13.74
C GLU A 43 1.26 33.15 -13.40
N LYS A 44 0.16 33.40 -14.13
CA LYS A 44 -1.11 32.65 -13.97
C LYS A 44 -0.95 31.15 -14.20
N ASN A 45 -0.17 30.76 -15.20
CA ASN A 45 0.10 29.35 -15.48
C ASN A 45 0.91 28.69 -14.34
N LEU A 46 1.86 29.40 -13.75
CA LEU A 46 2.65 28.94 -12.61
C LEU A 46 1.77 28.79 -11.36
N ASP A 47 0.95 29.80 -11.04
CA ASP A 47 0.00 29.74 -9.93
C ASP A 47 -0.97 28.56 -10.09
N ARG A 48 -1.47 28.33 -11.32
CA ARG A 48 -2.33 27.17 -11.62
C ARG A 48 -1.61 25.84 -11.39
N LEU A 49 -0.35 25.71 -11.84
CA LEU A 49 0.46 24.50 -11.63
C LEU A 49 0.72 24.25 -10.15
N THR A 50 1.07 25.28 -9.38
CA THR A 50 1.29 25.18 -7.94
C THR A 50 0.02 24.73 -7.22
N LYS A 51 -1.13 25.34 -7.53
CA LYS A 51 -2.44 24.95 -6.97
C LYS A 51 -2.89 23.55 -7.38
N GLN A 52 -2.46 23.06 -8.54
CA GLN A 52 -2.76 21.69 -8.96
C GLN A 52 -1.95 20.70 -8.13
N ARG A 53 -0.64 20.93 -7.96
CA ARG A 53 0.22 20.06 -7.13
C ARG A 53 -0.23 20.00 -5.68
N ASP A 54 -0.66 21.11 -5.10
CA ASP A 54 -1.24 21.15 -3.75
C ASP A 54 -2.52 20.32 -3.64
N ARG A 55 -3.37 20.31 -4.68
CA ARG A 55 -4.58 19.48 -4.72
C ARG A 55 -4.27 18.00 -4.91
N ASP A 56 -3.33 17.66 -5.80
CA ASP A 56 -2.94 16.28 -6.06
C ASP A 56 -2.28 15.62 -4.82
N GLY A 57 -1.68 16.42 -3.93
CA GLY A 57 -1.06 15.96 -2.68
C GLY A 57 -2.01 15.81 -1.49
N LYS A 58 -3.30 16.17 -1.62
CA LYS A 58 -4.29 16.02 -0.56
C LYS A 58 -5.10 14.75 -0.77
N ASP A 59 -5.21 13.93 0.28
CA ASP A 59 -6.01 12.68 0.27
C ASP A 59 -7.51 12.94 0.00
N VAL A 60 -7.99 14.13 0.37
CA VAL A 60 -9.38 14.56 0.16
C VAL A 60 -9.39 15.83 -0.70
N GLN A 61 -9.72 15.66 -1.98
CA GLN A 61 -9.76 16.77 -2.95
C GLN A 61 -11.09 17.54 -2.97
N GLN A 62 -12.15 16.98 -2.40
CA GLN A 62 -13.46 17.62 -2.26
C GLN A 62 -14.00 17.41 -0.85
N VAL A 63 -14.51 18.48 -0.22
CA VAL A 63 -15.25 18.39 1.03
C VAL A 63 -16.49 17.55 0.77
N ARG A 64 -16.52 16.33 1.31
CA ARG A 64 -17.68 15.45 1.21
C ARG A 64 -18.80 16.07 2.02
N VAL A 65 -19.84 16.47 1.31
CA VAL A 65 -21.06 16.99 1.89
C VAL A 65 -21.70 15.89 2.74
N ILE A 66 -21.85 16.12 4.04
CA ILE A 66 -22.52 15.19 4.96
C ILE A 66 -23.68 15.88 5.67
N LYS A 67 -24.67 15.12 6.12
CA LYS A 67 -25.80 15.67 6.87
C LYS A 67 -25.55 15.61 8.37
N ASP A 68 -25.98 16.64 9.09
CA ASP A 68 -26.07 16.59 10.54
C ASP A 68 -27.25 15.72 11.00
N LEU A 69 -27.41 15.58 12.33
CA LEU A 69 -28.50 14.80 12.93
C LEU A 69 -29.88 15.38 12.59
N ASP A 70 -29.98 16.69 12.39
CA ASP A 70 -31.20 17.40 11.99
C ASP A 70 -31.47 17.33 10.47
N GLY A 71 -30.63 16.61 9.71
CA GLY A 71 -30.77 16.43 8.27
C GLY A 71 -30.29 17.62 7.43
N ARG A 72 -29.67 18.64 8.04
CA ARG A 72 -29.08 19.78 7.35
C ARG A 72 -27.74 19.43 6.75
N VAL A 73 -27.45 20.05 5.63
CA VAL A 73 -26.27 19.76 4.82
C VAL A 73 -25.07 20.55 5.32
N LEU A 74 -24.03 19.86 5.76
CA LEU A 74 -22.75 20.42 6.20
C LEU A 74 -21.75 20.46 5.04
N THR A 75 -21.17 21.62 4.79
CA THR A 75 -20.26 21.89 3.65
C THR A 75 -18.90 22.44 4.06
N SER A 76 -18.70 22.83 5.33
CA SER A 76 -17.38 23.31 5.81
C SER A 76 -16.55 22.14 6.32
N GLU A 77 -15.26 22.12 6.03
CA GLU A 77 -14.36 21.03 6.44
C GLU A 77 -14.41 20.77 7.96
N GLU A 78 -14.37 21.82 8.77
CA GLU A 78 -14.46 21.71 10.23
C GLU A 78 -15.78 21.09 10.69
N SER A 79 -16.90 21.48 10.07
CA SER A 79 -18.22 20.93 10.40
C SER A 79 -18.35 19.46 10.00
N VAL A 80 -17.79 19.10 8.84
CA VAL A 80 -17.76 17.72 8.35
C VAL A 80 -16.92 16.85 9.28
N GLN A 81 -15.71 17.28 9.64
CA GLN A 81 -14.84 16.54 10.57
C GLN A 81 -15.48 16.35 11.95
N ARG A 82 -16.14 17.39 12.48
CA ARG A 82 -16.83 17.32 13.77
C ARG A 82 -17.98 16.33 13.75
N ARG A 83 -18.83 16.37 12.72
CA ARG A 83 -19.94 15.43 12.56
C ARG A 83 -19.47 14.00 12.34
N TRP A 84 -18.34 13.79 11.65
CA TRP A 84 -17.68 12.48 11.55
C TRP A 84 -17.24 11.95 12.91
N LYS A 85 -16.61 12.80 13.73
CA LYS A 85 -16.20 12.44 15.09
C LYS A 85 -17.40 12.03 15.95
N GLU A 86 -18.44 12.86 15.97
CA GLU A 86 -19.68 12.60 16.73
C GLU A 86 -20.33 11.28 16.31
N TYR A 87 -20.42 11.00 14.99
CA TYR A 87 -20.98 9.76 14.48
C TYR A 87 -20.25 8.51 15.00
N PHE A 88 -18.91 8.54 14.96
CA PHE A 88 -18.12 7.40 15.40
C PHE A 88 -18.04 7.27 16.92
N GLU A 89 -18.05 8.38 17.66
CA GLU A 89 -18.15 8.34 19.12
C GLU A 89 -19.47 7.69 19.58
N GLU A 90 -20.58 7.98 18.91
CA GLU A 90 -21.86 7.31 19.16
C GLU A 90 -21.79 5.83 18.78
N LEU A 91 -21.43 5.54 17.52
CA LEU A 91 -21.40 4.17 16.98
C LEU A 91 -20.48 3.21 17.77
N MET A 92 -19.32 3.70 18.23
CA MET A 92 -18.32 2.87 18.92
C MET A 92 -18.62 2.68 20.41
N ASN A 93 -19.41 3.57 21.01
CA ASN A 93 -19.78 3.51 22.43
C ASN A 93 -21.22 2.99 22.65
N GLU A 94 -22.00 2.83 21.60
CA GLU A 94 -23.24 2.04 21.66
C GLU A 94 -22.89 0.60 22.02
N GLU A 95 -23.21 0.23 23.27
CA GLU A 95 -23.27 -1.14 23.74
C GLU A 95 -24.39 -1.84 22.97
N ASN A 96 -24.07 -2.28 21.75
CA ASN A 96 -24.95 -3.09 20.97
C ASN A 96 -25.31 -4.32 21.80
N GLU A 97 -26.59 -4.67 21.88
CA GLU A 97 -27.06 -5.99 22.29
C GLU A 97 -26.57 -7.03 21.27
N ARG A 98 -25.26 -7.21 21.17
CA ARG A 98 -24.70 -8.39 20.54
C ARG A 98 -25.25 -9.53 21.36
N GLU A 99 -25.98 -10.45 20.71
CA GLU A 99 -26.30 -11.75 21.26
C GLU A 99 -25.10 -12.20 22.08
N LYS A 100 -25.23 -12.22 23.41
CA LYS A 100 -24.26 -12.89 24.27
C LYS A 100 -24.14 -14.28 23.65
N ARG A 101 -23.00 -14.58 23.03
CA ARG A 101 -22.71 -15.94 22.57
C ARG A 101 -23.05 -16.82 23.75
N VAL A 102 -24.09 -17.63 23.59
CA VAL A 102 -24.71 -18.40 24.66
C VAL A 102 -23.60 -19.11 25.43
N GLU A 103 -23.32 -18.67 26.66
CA GLU A 103 -22.46 -19.35 27.61
C GLU A 103 -23.22 -20.60 28.06
N GLY A 104 -23.20 -21.61 27.20
CA GLY A 104 -24.06 -22.79 27.36
C GLY A 104 -24.03 -23.70 26.14
N VAL A 105 -22.91 -23.75 25.41
CA VAL A 105 -22.70 -24.87 24.50
C VAL A 105 -22.40 -26.07 25.38
N ASN A 106 -23.31 -27.04 25.41
CA ASN A 106 -23.00 -28.37 25.93
C ASN A 106 -21.77 -28.86 25.17
N SER A 107 -20.62 -28.93 25.83
CA SER A 107 -19.43 -29.55 25.27
C SER A 107 -19.80 -31.01 25.01
N VAL A 108 -20.13 -31.33 23.77
CA VAL A 108 -20.21 -32.71 23.36
C VAL A 108 -18.77 -33.18 23.40
N GLU A 109 -18.42 -34.04 24.35
CA GLU A 109 -17.13 -34.74 24.41
C GLU A 109 -17.04 -35.69 23.21
N GLN A 110 -16.94 -35.11 22.02
CA GLN A 110 -16.76 -35.84 20.79
C GLN A 110 -15.26 -36.07 20.68
N LYS A 111 -14.86 -37.35 20.71
CA LYS A 111 -13.48 -37.72 20.43
C LYS A 111 -13.13 -37.23 19.02
N VAL A 112 -12.26 -36.23 18.96
CA VAL A 112 -11.75 -35.71 17.69
C VAL A 112 -10.70 -36.69 17.17
N ASP A 113 -10.92 -37.22 15.98
CA ASP A 113 -9.95 -38.08 15.31
C ASP A 113 -8.68 -37.30 14.94
N LYS A 114 -7.54 -38.00 14.94
CA LYS A 114 -6.27 -37.40 14.50
C LYS A 114 -6.33 -36.98 13.04
N ILE A 115 -5.81 -35.79 12.76
CA ILE A 115 -5.67 -35.27 11.39
C ILE A 115 -4.73 -36.18 10.60
N ARG A 116 -5.16 -36.59 9.41
CA ARG A 116 -4.37 -37.46 8.51
C ARG A 116 -3.55 -36.63 7.52
N LYS A 117 -2.40 -37.17 7.10
CA LYS A 117 -1.53 -36.56 6.08
C LYS A 117 -2.28 -36.25 4.77
N ASP A 118 -3.20 -37.12 4.36
CA ASP A 118 -4.01 -36.92 3.15
C ASP A 118 -4.97 -35.73 3.25
N GLU A 119 -5.47 -35.42 4.45
CA GLU A 119 -6.34 -34.26 4.69
C GLU A 119 -5.54 -32.96 4.55
N VAL A 120 -4.34 -32.92 5.14
CA VAL A 120 -3.40 -31.80 5.02
C VAL A 120 -3.01 -31.59 3.56
N ARG A 121 -2.65 -32.67 2.84
CA ARG A 121 -2.37 -32.61 1.40
C ARG A 121 -3.53 -32.03 0.61
N LYS A 122 -4.76 -32.49 0.86
CA LYS A 122 -5.95 -32.01 0.16
C LYS A 122 -6.25 -30.55 0.50
N ALA A 123 -6.01 -30.13 1.75
CA ALA A 123 -6.16 -28.75 2.17
C ALA A 123 -5.15 -27.84 1.45
N LEU A 124 -3.86 -28.18 1.46
CA LEU A 124 -2.80 -27.41 0.77
C LEU A 124 -3.10 -27.26 -0.73
N LYS A 125 -3.58 -28.33 -1.39
CA LYS A 125 -3.97 -28.27 -2.81
C LYS A 125 -5.16 -27.34 -3.07
N ARG A 126 -6.11 -27.22 -2.14
CA ARG A 126 -7.29 -26.37 -2.27
C ARG A 126 -6.99 -24.89 -1.98
N MET A 127 -5.91 -24.57 -1.27
CA MET A 127 -5.57 -23.19 -0.95
C MET A 127 -5.19 -22.40 -2.20
N LYS A 128 -5.63 -21.14 -2.30
CA LYS A 128 -5.34 -20.26 -3.44
C LYS A 128 -3.95 -19.66 -3.30
N SER A 129 -3.20 -19.64 -4.39
CA SER A 129 -1.91 -18.96 -4.48
C SER A 129 -2.05 -17.44 -4.69
N GLY A 130 -1.03 -16.67 -4.35
CA GLY A 130 -1.00 -15.21 -4.49
C GLY A 130 -1.86 -14.47 -3.46
N LYS A 131 -2.04 -15.05 -2.27
CA LYS A 131 -2.69 -14.37 -1.13
C LYS A 131 -1.66 -13.64 -0.29
N ALA A 132 -2.09 -12.58 0.40
CA ALA A 132 -1.26 -11.89 1.36
C ALA A 132 -0.82 -12.85 2.49
N VAL A 133 0.39 -12.65 3.01
CA VAL A 133 0.92 -13.42 4.14
C VAL A 133 0.12 -13.15 5.41
N GLY A 134 0.05 -14.15 6.29
CA GLY A 134 -0.51 -14.02 7.63
C GLY A 134 0.49 -13.40 8.60
N PRO A 135 0.16 -13.38 9.91
CA PRO A 135 1.10 -12.93 10.96
C PRO A 135 2.37 -13.77 11.07
N ASP A 136 2.38 -14.96 10.45
CA ASP A 136 3.54 -15.82 10.34
C ASP A 136 4.53 -15.37 9.24
N ASP A 137 4.16 -14.38 8.43
CA ASP A 137 4.94 -13.90 7.26
C ASP A 137 5.31 -15.01 6.25
N ILE A 138 4.61 -16.16 6.27
CA ILE A 138 4.86 -17.29 5.38
C ILE A 138 3.81 -17.34 4.27
N LEU A 139 4.29 -17.37 3.03
CA LEU A 139 3.44 -17.57 1.85
C LEU A 139 2.98 -19.03 1.73
N VAL A 140 1.74 -19.24 1.27
CA VAL A 140 1.20 -20.59 1.04
C VAL A 140 2.00 -21.38 0.00
N GLU A 141 2.66 -20.68 -0.91
CA GLU A 141 3.58 -21.25 -1.91
C GLU A 141 4.73 -22.01 -1.24
N VAL A 142 5.23 -21.55 -0.09
CA VAL A 142 6.31 -22.22 0.65
C VAL A 142 5.86 -23.61 1.07
N TRP A 143 4.67 -23.71 1.67
CA TRP A 143 4.08 -24.99 2.09
C TRP A 143 3.78 -25.92 0.91
N LYS A 144 3.35 -25.37 -0.23
CA LYS A 144 3.12 -26.16 -1.46
C LYS A 144 4.42 -26.68 -2.09
N CYS A 145 5.49 -25.88 -2.06
CA CYS A 145 6.80 -26.25 -2.62
C CYS A 145 7.53 -27.31 -1.79
N LEU A 146 7.36 -27.29 -0.46
CA LEU A 146 7.97 -28.25 0.47
C LEU A 146 7.39 -29.67 0.36
N GLY A 147 6.24 -29.84 -0.30
CA GLY A 147 5.66 -31.14 -0.62
C GLY A 147 5.45 -32.02 0.62
N GLU A 148 5.94 -33.26 0.57
CA GLU A 148 5.73 -34.24 1.65
C GLU A 148 6.30 -33.80 3.00
N ALA A 149 7.40 -33.05 3.01
CA ALA A 149 8.00 -32.54 4.25
C ALA A 149 7.06 -31.55 4.97
N ALA A 150 6.40 -30.67 4.21
CA ALA A 150 5.38 -29.77 4.75
C ALA A 150 4.14 -30.54 5.21
N GLU A 151 3.70 -31.56 4.45
CA GLU A 151 2.58 -32.40 4.84
C GLU A 151 2.85 -33.09 6.19
N GLU A 152 4.05 -33.66 6.39
CA GLU A 152 4.43 -34.33 7.63
C GLU A 152 4.55 -33.36 8.81
N PHE A 153 5.25 -32.24 8.60
CA PHE A 153 5.44 -31.22 9.61
C PHE A 153 4.09 -30.66 10.09
N LEU A 154 3.22 -30.23 9.16
CA LEU A 154 1.92 -29.66 9.49
C LEU A 154 0.99 -30.68 10.15
N THR A 155 1.01 -31.94 9.69
CA THR A 155 0.23 -33.02 10.32
C THR A 155 0.66 -33.23 11.77
N SER A 156 1.97 -33.27 12.03
CA SER A 156 2.51 -33.40 13.39
C SER A 156 2.16 -32.19 14.25
N LEU A 157 2.35 -30.98 13.71
CA LEU A 157 2.07 -29.72 14.39
C LEU A 157 0.60 -29.63 14.81
N PHE A 158 -0.34 -29.82 13.88
CA PHE A 158 -1.76 -29.69 14.18
C PHE A 158 -2.25 -30.76 15.16
N ASN A 159 -1.78 -32.00 15.04
CA ASN A 159 -2.12 -33.03 16.02
C ASN A 159 -1.54 -32.72 17.41
N ARG A 160 -0.33 -32.14 17.49
CA ARG A 160 0.25 -31.70 18.76
C ARG A 160 -0.58 -30.60 19.41
N VAL A 161 -1.06 -29.62 18.63
CA VAL A 161 -1.94 -28.55 19.13
C VAL A 161 -3.29 -29.10 19.60
N LEU A 162 -3.87 -30.05 18.85
CA LEU A 162 -5.13 -30.69 19.24
C LEU A 162 -5.01 -31.52 20.52
N GLU A 163 -3.86 -32.16 20.75
CA GLU A 163 -3.63 -32.99 21.94
C GLU A 163 -3.24 -32.16 23.18
N SER A 164 -2.47 -31.08 22.99
CA SER A 164 -2.00 -30.23 24.10
C SER A 164 -2.99 -29.12 24.48
N GLU A 165 -3.93 -28.81 23.60
CA GLU A 165 -4.80 -27.61 23.65
C GLU A 165 -4.02 -26.30 23.84
N LYS A 166 -2.73 -26.30 23.47
CA LYS A 166 -1.80 -25.18 23.63
C LYS A 166 -1.05 -24.92 22.34
N MET A 167 -0.87 -23.65 22.00
CA MET A 167 0.06 -23.28 20.94
C MET A 167 1.49 -23.69 21.35
N PRO A 168 2.28 -24.26 20.42
CA PRO A 168 3.68 -24.50 20.68
C PRO A 168 4.39 -23.16 20.88
N GLU A 169 5.26 -23.09 21.89
CA GLU A 169 6.15 -21.94 22.08
C GLU A 169 7.14 -21.87 20.91
N GLU A 170 7.51 -20.63 20.54
CA GLU A 170 8.44 -20.33 19.44
C GLU A 170 9.83 -20.99 19.61
#